data_AF-A0A8H6IFI7-F1
#
_entry.id   AF-A0A8H6IFI7-F1
#
_cell.length_a   1.000
_cell.length_b   1.000
_cell.length_c   1.000
_cell.angle_alpha   90.00
_cell.angle_beta   90.00
_cell.angle_gamma   90.00
#
_symmetry.space_group_name_H-M   'P 1'
#
loop_
_entity.id
_entity.type
_entity.pdbx_description
1 polymer ?
#
loop_
_entity_poly.entity_id
_entity_poly.type
_entity_poly.pdbx_seq_one_letter_code
_entity_poly.pdbx_strand_id
1 'polypeptide(L)'
;MEASVDADPLFRCQNHDGGCGIVSCRRCRERNHGKAPCQDRRTNVEEAMTAALIRLCPACKTSYIKIQGCNKMTCTKETCKATFCYICRQIVFAYDHFSNGGAGPSRDGAKCRLYDAQPLDEQHAQEVEAARVRAETAQAPIPGPSNAPPTPAIRHTSALIPPNRRMWCSTSRTL
;
A
#
# COMPACT_ATOMS: atom_id res chain seq x y z
N MET A 1 -46.94 -5.57 3.62
CA MET A 1 -45.66 -5.42 4.33
C MET A 1 -44.72 -4.61 3.44
N GLU A 2 -44.53 -3.33 3.72
CA GLU A 2 -43.48 -2.55 3.06
C GLU A 2 -42.17 -2.76 3.84
N ALA A 3 -41.21 -3.42 3.20
CA ALA A 3 -39.88 -3.59 3.76
C ALA A 3 -39.19 -2.22 3.76
N SER A 4 -38.91 -1.71 4.97
CA SER A 4 -38.16 -0.48 5.18
C SER A 4 -36.83 -0.52 4.42
N VAL A 5 -36.49 0.59 3.78
CA VAL A 5 -35.30 0.79 2.93
C VAL A 5 -33.97 0.55 3.69
N ASP A 6 -34.03 0.40 5.01
CA ASP A 6 -32.93 0.05 5.90
C ASP A 6 -32.66 -1.46 6.06
N ALA A 7 -33.49 -2.35 5.50
CA ALA A 7 -33.32 -3.80 5.67
C ALA A 7 -32.25 -4.42 4.74
N ASP A 8 -31.94 -3.80 3.58
CA ASP A 8 -30.90 -4.28 2.66
C ASP A 8 -30.20 -3.10 1.96
N PRO A 9 -28.99 -2.69 2.40
CA PRO A 9 -28.27 -1.55 1.83
C PRO A 9 -27.70 -1.83 0.42
N LEU A 10 -27.91 -3.05 -0.10
CA LEU A 10 -27.36 -3.55 -1.34
C LEU A 10 -28.35 -3.36 -2.49
N PHE A 11 -27.84 -2.96 -3.64
CA PHE A 11 -28.54 -2.94 -4.92
C PHE A 11 -27.94 -4.00 -5.81
N ARG A 12 -28.76 -4.88 -6.37
CA ARG A 12 -28.33 -5.96 -7.26
C ARG A 12 -28.84 -5.62 -8.66
N CYS A 13 -27.94 -5.42 -9.61
CA CYS A 13 -28.32 -5.19 -10.99
C CYS A 13 -28.96 -6.46 -11.58
N GLN A 14 -30.20 -6.35 -12.05
CA GLN A 14 -30.96 -7.48 -12.62
C GLN A 14 -30.57 -7.81 -14.06
N ASN A 15 -29.70 -7.01 -14.69
CA ASN A 15 -29.22 -7.27 -16.04
C ASN A 15 -28.16 -8.38 -16.04
N HIS A 16 -28.61 -9.61 -15.78
CA HIS A 16 -27.79 -10.81 -15.83
C HIS A 16 -27.54 -11.26 -17.28
N ASP A 17 -28.55 -11.14 -18.15
CA ASP A 17 -28.46 -11.51 -19.57
C ASP A 17 -27.47 -10.62 -20.35
N GLY A 18 -27.34 -9.34 -19.97
CA GLY A 18 -26.34 -8.42 -20.51
C GLY A 18 -24.99 -8.42 -19.78
N GLY A 19 -24.76 -9.36 -18.85
CA GLY A 19 -23.48 -9.56 -18.19
C GLY A 19 -23.08 -8.53 -17.12
N CYS A 20 -24.01 -7.66 -16.66
CA CYS A 20 -23.69 -6.69 -15.61
C CYS A 20 -23.68 -7.36 -14.22
N GLY A 21 -24.84 -7.74 -13.69
CA GLY A 21 -24.96 -8.43 -12.39
C GLY A 21 -24.28 -7.76 -11.19
N ILE A 22 -23.83 -6.50 -11.30
CA ILE A 22 -23.05 -5.81 -10.27
C ILE A 22 -23.90 -5.57 -9.02
N VAL A 23 -23.29 -5.75 -7.85
CA VAL A 23 -23.87 -5.36 -6.57
C VAL A 23 -23.27 -4.03 -6.13
N SER A 24 -24.09 -3.00 -5.97
CA SER A 24 -23.72 -1.66 -5.50
C SER A 24 -24.38 -1.34 -4.16
N CYS A 25 -23.90 -0.30 -3.48
CA CYS A 25 -24.49 0.26 -2.28
C CYS A 25 -25.54 1.31 -2.68
N ARG A 26 -26.74 1.25 -2.12
CA ARG A 26 -27.80 2.22 -2.43
C ARG A 26 -27.50 3.64 -1.92
N ARG A 27 -26.66 3.74 -0.88
CA ARG A 27 -26.34 5.01 -0.21
C ARG A 27 -25.29 5.82 -0.98
N CYS A 28 -24.16 5.20 -1.33
CA CYS A 28 -23.08 5.88 -2.05
C CYS A 28 -23.03 5.59 -3.55
N ARG A 29 -23.87 4.67 -4.06
CA ARG A 29 -23.92 4.23 -5.47
C ARG A 29 -22.64 3.57 -5.99
N GLU A 30 -21.67 3.34 -5.11
CA GLU A 30 -20.44 2.62 -5.43
C GLU A 30 -20.65 1.10 -5.31
N ARG A 31 -19.68 0.28 -5.75
CA ARG A 31 -19.75 -1.18 -5.56
C ARG A 31 -19.88 -1.55 -4.08
N ASN A 32 -20.47 -2.71 -3.84
CA ASN A 32 -20.65 -3.24 -2.50
C ASN A 32 -19.32 -3.27 -1.71
N HIS A 33 -19.27 -2.50 -0.62
CA HIS A 33 -18.15 -2.41 0.31
C HIS A 33 -18.42 -3.17 1.64
N GLY A 34 -19.44 -4.04 1.66
CA GLY A 34 -19.77 -4.91 2.78
C GLY A 34 -20.13 -4.13 4.04
N LYS A 35 -19.38 -4.36 5.12
CA LYS A 35 -19.54 -3.66 6.41
C LYS A 35 -18.73 -2.37 6.51
N ALA A 36 -17.89 -2.05 5.52
CA ALA A 36 -17.16 -0.79 5.52
C ALA A 36 -18.15 0.38 5.42
N PRO A 37 -17.85 1.54 6.02
CA PRO A 37 -18.69 2.73 5.86
C PRO A 37 -18.72 3.18 4.40
N CYS A 38 -19.80 3.85 4.01
CA CYS A 38 -19.85 4.57 2.76
C CYS A 38 -18.81 5.69 2.80
N GLN A 39 -17.91 5.73 1.82
CA GLN A 39 -16.92 6.79 1.77
C GLN A 39 -17.03 7.60 0.49
N ASP A 40 -16.88 8.92 0.63
CA ASP A 40 -16.85 9.85 -0.50
C ASP A 40 -15.53 9.69 -1.26
N ARG A 41 -15.66 9.40 -2.55
CA ARG A 41 -14.53 9.23 -3.47
C ARG A 41 -13.68 10.48 -3.55
N ARG A 42 -14.29 11.66 -3.49
CA ARG A 42 -13.59 12.95 -3.54
C ARG A 42 -12.69 13.11 -2.31
N THR A 43 -13.26 12.91 -1.12
CA THR A 43 -12.53 12.99 0.14
C THR A 43 -11.40 11.96 0.19
N ASN A 44 -11.61 10.73 -0.27
CA ASN A 44 -10.55 9.71 -0.33
C ASN A 44 -9.35 10.14 -1.17
N VAL A 45 -9.60 10.74 -2.33
CA VAL A 45 -8.53 11.18 -3.23
C VAL A 45 -7.79 12.36 -2.60
N GLU A 46 -8.50 13.32 -2.02
CA GLU A 46 -7.91 14.47 -1.31
C GLU A 46 -7.06 14.04 -0.09
N GLU A 47 -7.55 13.09 0.70
CA GLU A 47 -6.81 12.50 1.83
C GLU A 47 -5.55 11.76 1.35
N ALA A 48 -5.65 11.00 0.26
CA ALA A 48 -4.51 10.28 -0.32
C ALA A 48 -3.43 11.25 -0.86
N MET A 49 -3.84 12.32 -1.55
CA MET A 49 -2.93 13.38 -2.00
C MET A 49 -2.23 14.05 -0.81
N THR A 50 -2.97 14.36 0.25
CA THR A 50 -2.43 14.98 1.46
C THR A 50 -1.44 14.05 2.18
N ALA A 51 -1.78 12.77 2.30
CA ALA A 51 -0.92 11.76 2.90
C ALA A 51 0.38 11.51 2.12
N ALA A 52 0.41 11.84 0.82
CA ALA A 52 1.59 11.71 -0.02
C ALA A 52 2.73 12.65 0.41
N LEU A 53 2.40 13.85 0.91
CA LEU A 53 3.40 14.83 1.37
C LEU A 53 3.84 14.61 2.82
N ILE A 54 2.91 14.13 3.64
CA ILE A 54 3.14 13.98 5.08
C ILE A 54 4.02 12.74 5.35
N ARG A 55 4.99 12.92 6.25
CA ARG A 55 5.78 11.84 6.84
C ARG A 55 5.54 11.79 8.34
N LEU A 56 5.63 10.60 8.92
CA LEU A 56 5.43 10.37 10.34
C LEU A 56 6.75 9.99 11.00
N CYS A 57 7.01 10.51 12.20
CA CYS A 57 8.15 10.06 13.01
C CYS A 57 7.97 8.56 13.31
N PRO A 58 8.97 7.71 13.04
CA PRO A 58 8.85 6.29 13.34
C PRO A 58 8.62 6.00 14.84
N ALA A 59 9.18 6.83 15.73
CA ALA A 59 9.09 6.68 17.18
C ALA A 59 7.79 7.25 17.78
N CYS A 60 7.40 8.49 17.48
CA CYS A 60 6.27 9.17 18.13
C CYS A 60 5.07 9.47 17.22
N LYS A 61 5.15 9.12 15.93
CA LYS A 61 4.10 9.31 14.90
C LYS A 61 3.63 10.75 14.68
N THR A 62 4.33 11.75 15.20
CA THR A 62 4.10 13.15 14.84
C THR A 62 4.33 13.35 13.35
N SER A 63 3.51 14.20 12.71
CA SER A 63 3.55 14.49 11.28
C SER A 63 4.52 15.62 10.93
N TYR A 64 5.16 15.52 9.78
CA TYR A 64 6.07 16.53 9.23
C TYR A 64 6.01 16.55 7.71
N ILE A 65 6.38 17.70 7.15
CA ILE A 65 6.61 17.89 5.73
C ILE A 65 8.04 18.45 5.60
N LYS A 66 8.83 17.85 4.72
CA LYS A 66 10.16 18.37 4.40
C LYS A 66 9.97 19.54 3.45
N ILE A 67 10.56 20.70 3.73
CA ILE A 67 10.47 21.87 2.84
C ILE A 67 11.76 22.03 2.05
N GLN A 68 12.92 21.86 2.70
CA GLN A 68 14.25 21.96 2.10
C GLN A 68 15.28 21.12 2.90
N GLY A 69 16.48 20.94 2.36
CA GLY A 69 17.63 20.37 3.08
C GLY A 69 17.86 18.86 2.85
N CYS A 70 18.61 18.24 3.77
CA CYS A 70 19.00 16.83 3.65
C CYS A 70 17.90 15.86 4.15
N ASN A 71 18.06 14.57 3.83
CA ASN A 71 17.13 13.50 4.18
C ASN A 71 17.28 13.00 5.63
N LYS A 72 18.26 13.52 6.38
CA LYS A 72 18.39 13.29 7.82
C LYS A 72 17.50 14.30 8.56
N MET A 73 16.33 13.86 9.00
CA MET A 73 15.39 14.68 9.77
C MET A 73 15.52 14.38 11.27
N THR A 74 15.26 15.39 12.09
CA THR A 74 15.18 15.25 13.55
C THR A 74 13.78 15.64 14.00
N CYS A 75 13.16 14.80 14.82
CA CYS A 75 11.86 15.07 15.41
C CYS A 75 11.90 16.33 16.30
N THR A 76 11.01 17.29 16.04
CA THR A 76 10.87 18.54 16.82
C THR A 76 10.21 18.36 18.19
N LYS A 77 9.58 17.21 18.44
CA LYS A 77 8.97 16.92 19.74
C LYS A 77 10.06 16.72 20.79
N GLU A 78 10.04 17.56 21.82
CA GLU A 78 11.06 17.59 22.90
C GLU A 78 11.22 16.23 23.61
N THR A 79 10.14 15.46 23.75
CA THR A 79 10.15 14.13 24.38
C THR A 79 10.64 13.01 23.47
N CYS A 80 10.94 13.29 22.19
CA CYS A 80 11.35 12.26 21.25
C CYS A 80 12.74 12.55 20.65
N LYS A 81 12.96 13.72 20.04
CA LYS A 81 14.23 14.12 19.38
C LYS A 81 14.92 13.07 18.51
N ALA A 82 14.18 12.04 18.06
CA ALA A 82 14.72 10.95 17.27
C ALA A 82 15.15 11.47 15.89
N THR A 83 16.30 11.00 15.41
CA THR A 83 16.76 11.27 14.04
C THR A 83 16.33 10.11 13.15
N PHE A 84 15.78 10.42 11.97
CA PHE A 84 15.29 9.43 11.03
C PHE A 84 15.53 9.86 9.57
N CYS A 85 15.50 8.88 8.67
CA CYS A 85 15.64 9.11 7.24
C CYS A 85 14.27 9.43 6.60
N TYR A 86 14.20 10.50 5.81
CA TYR A 86 12.99 10.91 5.09
C TYR A 86 12.53 9.88 4.05
N ILE A 87 13.48 9.17 3.42
CA ILE A 87 13.22 8.22 2.32
C ILE A 87 12.66 6.89 2.86
N CYS A 88 13.44 6.20 3.70
CA CYS A 88 13.08 4.86 4.18
C CYS A 88 12.31 4.84 5.51
N ARG A 89 12.14 6.00 6.16
CA ARG A 89 11.42 6.16 7.44
C ARG A 89 12.03 5.38 8.61
N GLN A 90 13.29 4.97 8.51
CA GLN A 90 14.02 4.30 9.59
C GLN A 90 14.69 5.31 10.52
N ILE A 91 14.81 4.95 11.79
CA ILE A 91 15.63 5.68 12.77
C ILE A 91 17.09 5.52 12.37
N VAL A 92 17.83 6.62 12.34
CA VAL A 92 19.24 6.64 11.95
C VAL A 92 20.08 7.29 13.04
N PHE A 93 21.29 6.77 13.22
CA PHE A 93 22.29 7.36 14.09
C PHE A 93 23.33 8.04 13.21
N ALA A 94 23.51 9.36 13.41
CA ALA A 94 24.44 10.18 12.64
C ALA A 94 24.26 10.07 11.11
N TYR A 95 25.33 9.73 10.39
CA TYR A 95 25.41 9.73 8.93
C TYR A 95 25.70 8.36 8.31
N ASP A 96 25.83 7.29 9.11
CA ASP A 96 26.24 5.97 8.61
C ASP A 96 25.24 5.35 7.62
N HIS A 97 23.97 5.73 7.75
CA HIS A 97 22.90 5.33 6.86
C HIS A 97 22.99 5.96 5.46
N PHE A 98 23.75 7.04 5.30
CA PHE A 98 23.78 7.82 4.08
C PHE A 98 25.07 7.61 3.27
N SER A 99 24.95 7.70 1.95
CA SER A 99 26.09 7.70 1.02
C SER A 99 25.87 8.71 -0.09
N ASN A 100 26.96 9.32 -0.57
CA ASN A 100 26.93 10.31 -1.66
C ASN A 100 26.53 9.69 -3.02
N GLY A 101 26.66 8.37 -3.16
CA GLY A 101 26.23 7.60 -4.34
C GLY A 101 25.03 6.69 -4.09
N GLY A 102 24.28 6.89 -2.99
CA GLY A 102 23.14 6.05 -2.65
C GLY A 102 22.02 6.15 -3.69
N ALA A 103 21.73 5.05 -4.40
CA ALA A 103 20.82 5.06 -5.54
C ALA A 103 19.33 4.88 -5.18
N GLY A 104 18.96 4.70 -3.92
CA GLY A 104 17.57 4.42 -3.58
C GLY A 104 17.27 4.21 -2.10
N PRO A 105 16.02 3.85 -1.75
CA PRO A 105 15.65 3.48 -0.40
C PRO A 105 16.51 2.30 0.04
N SER A 106 17.04 2.36 1.26
CA SER A 106 17.85 1.29 1.85
C SER A 106 17.05 -0.01 1.89
N ARG A 107 17.21 -0.81 0.84
CA ARG A 107 16.79 -2.20 0.73
C ARG A 107 18.08 -2.98 0.51
N ASP A 108 18.24 -4.09 1.23
CA ASP A 108 19.31 -5.06 0.98
C ASP A 108 20.73 -4.49 1.12
N GLY A 109 20.97 -3.68 2.16
CA GLY A 109 22.32 -3.17 2.50
C GLY A 109 22.76 -1.91 1.75
N ALA A 110 21.92 -1.36 0.86
CA ALA A 110 22.19 -0.08 0.21
C ALA A 110 22.00 1.11 1.16
N LYS A 111 22.89 2.12 1.11
CA LYS A 111 22.78 3.36 1.89
C LYS A 111 21.86 4.37 1.17
N CYS A 112 21.04 5.11 1.92
CA CYS A 112 20.19 6.16 1.33
C CYS A 112 21.01 7.37 0.87
N ARG A 113 20.50 8.14 -0.08
CA ARG A 113 21.10 9.45 -0.44
C ARG A 113 20.88 10.48 0.67
N LEU A 114 21.93 11.23 1.01
CA LEU A 114 21.82 12.31 1.99
C LEU A 114 21.03 13.50 1.44
N TYR A 115 21.28 13.88 0.19
CA TYR A 115 20.62 15.00 -0.49
C TYR A 115 19.69 14.51 -1.57
N ASP A 116 18.76 15.37 -1.98
CA ASP A 116 17.87 15.03 -3.08
C ASP A 116 18.60 15.10 -4.42
N ALA A 117 18.37 14.10 -5.28
CA ALA A 117 18.94 14.05 -6.62
C ALA A 117 18.15 14.93 -7.60
N GLN A 118 16.94 15.33 -7.23
CA GLN A 118 16.05 16.21 -7.98
C GLN A 118 15.48 17.27 -7.03
N PRO A 119 14.99 18.41 -7.53
CA PRO A 119 14.31 19.41 -6.71
C PRO A 119 13.16 18.80 -5.92
N LEU A 120 13.04 19.15 -4.63
CA LEU A 120 12.05 18.56 -3.74
C LEU A 120 10.62 18.84 -4.21
N ASP A 121 10.36 20.03 -4.74
CA ASP A 121 9.03 20.44 -5.23
C ASP A 121 8.56 19.56 -6.39
N GLU A 122 9.48 19.18 -7.29
CA GLU A 122 9.17 18.28 -8.40
C GLU A 122 8.88 16.86 -7.88
N GLN A 123 9.67 16.37 -6.93
CA GLN A 123 9.41 15.08 -6.30
C GLN A 123 8.05 15.06 -5.59
N HIS A 124 7.70 16.13 -4.87
CA HIS A 124 6.41 16.28 -4.20
C HIS A 124 5.25 16.31 -5.19
N ALA A 125 5.39 17.04 -6.29
CA ALA A 125 4.39 17.06 -7.35
C ALA A 125 4.17 15.64 -7.94
N GLN A 126 5.25 14.91 -8.21
CA GLN A 126 5.18 13.53 -8.69
C GLN A 126 4.53 12.58 -7.68
N GLU A 127 4.85 12.72 -6.38
CA GLU A 127 4.27 11.89 -5.32
C GLU A 127 2.78 12.15 -5.12
N VAL A 128 2.35 13.41 -5.17
CA VAL A 128 0.93 13.81 -5.07
C VAL A 128 0.14 13.30 -6.28
N GLU A 129 0.67 13.48 -7.49
CA GLU A 129 0.04 12.98 -8.71
C GLU A 129 -0.05 11.45 -8.71
N ALA A 130 1.02 10.76 -8.31
CA ALA A 130 1.00 9.30 -8.17
C ALA A 130 -0.02 8.85 -7.12
N ALA A 131 -0.18 9.58 -6.02
CA ALA A 131 -1.19 9.27 -5.00
C ALA A 131 -2.62 9.52 -5.51
N ARG A 132 -2.85 10.57 -6.30
CA ARG A 132 -4.12 10.82 -6.98
C ARG A 132 -4.48 9.66 -7.89
N VAL A 133 -3.60 9.31 -8.83
CA VAL A 133 -3.82 8.20 -9.77
C VAL A 133 -4.03 6.88 -9.01
N ARG A 134 -3.26 6.61 -7.96
CA ARG A 134 -3.46 5.42 -7.11
C ARG A 134 -4.80 5.43 -6.38
N ALA A 135 -5.27 6.56 -5.87
CA ALA A 135 -6.55 6.63 -5.17
C ALA A 135 -7.73 6.48 -6.15
N GLU A 136 -7.62 7.08 -7.34
CA GLU A 136 -8.58 6.91 -8.43
C GLU A 136 -8.62 5.47 -8.93
N THR A 137 -7.46 4.82 -9.08
CA THR A 137 -7.34 3.43 -9.58
C THR A 137 -7.52 2.35 -8.51
N ALA A 138 -7.25 2.60 -7.24
CA ALA A 138 -7.58 1.67 -6.15
C ALA A 138 -9.09 1.61 -5.89
N GLN A 139 -9.81 2.66 -6.29
CA GLN A 139 -11.26 2.67 -6.42
C GLN A 139 -11.71 2.19 -7.80
N ALA A 140 -10.78 1.81 -8.71
CA ALA A 140 -11.15 1.09 -9.90
C ALA A 140 -11.77 -0.24 -9.47
N PRO A 141 -12.78 -0.69 -10.20
CA PRO A 141 -13.52 -1.86 -9.80
C PRO A 141 -12.61 -3.07 -9.61
N ILE A 142 -12.76 -3.76 -8.47
CA ILE A 142 -12.39 -5.18 -8.39
C ILE A 142 -12.98 -5.85 -9.65
N PRO A 143 -12.18 -6.62 -10.42
CA PRO A 143 -12.75 -7.44 -11.46
C PRO A 143 -13.83 -8.28 -10.76
N GLY A 144 -15.07 -8.17 -11.24
CA GLY A 144 -16.14 -9.04 -10.77
C GLY A 144 -15.68 -10.49 -10.90
N PRO A 145 -16.28 -11.44 -10.16
CA PRO A 145 -15.91 -12.84 -10.32
C PRO A 145 -16.02 -13.17 -11.81
N SER A 146 -14.87 -13.35 -12.46
CA SER A 146 -14.88 -13.74 -13.86
C SER A 146 -15.58 -15.08 -13.87
N ASN A 147 -16.58 -15.24 -14.74
CA ASN A 147 -16.94 -16.56 -15.23
C ASN A 147 -15.71 -17.09 -16.00
N ALA A 148 -14.69 -17.50 -15.25
CA ALA A 148 -13.65 -18.36 -15.74
C ALA A 148 -14.36 -19.69 -16.01
N PRO A 149 -14.34 -20.22 -17.25
CA PRO A 149 -14.77 -21.59 -17.46
C PRO A 149 -13.98 -22.48 -16.49
N PRO A 150 -14.61 -23.51 -15.90
CA PRO A 150 -13.92 -24.38 -14.95
C PRO A 150 -12.65 -24.88 -15.63
N THR A 151 -11.50 -24.58 -15.03
CA THR A 151 -10.23 -25.14 -15.46
C THR A 151 -10.38 -26.66 -15.47
N PRO A 152 -10.03 -27.36 -16.55
CA PRO A 152 -10.13 -28.81 -16.57
C PRO A 152 -9.23 -29.35 -15.46
N ALA A 153 -9.80 -30.21 -14.62
CA ALA A 153 -9.08 -30.87 -13.53
C ALA A 153 -7.81 -31.50 -14.08
N ILE A 154 -6.65 -30.98 -13.68
CA ILE A 154 -5.37 -31.61 -13.96
C ILE A 154 -5.41 -32.93 -13.21
N ARG A 155 -5.61 -34.02 -13.96
CA ARG A 155 -5.45 -35.37 -13.45
C ARG A 155 -3.99 -35.50 -13.03
N HIS A 156 -3.73 -35.42 -11.73
CA HIS A 156 -2.45 -35.77 -11.16
C HIS A 156 -2.18 -37.24 -11.48
N THR A 157 -1.44 -37.50 -12.56
CA THR A 157 -0.77 -38.78 -12.71
C THR A 157 0.26 -38.86 -11.59
N SER A 158 0.06 -39.78 -10.65
CA SER A 158 1.03 -40.08 -9.61
C SER A 158 2.36 -40.45 -10.27
N ALA A 159 3.29 -39.50 -10.30
CA ALA A 159 4.69 -39.79 -10.57
C ALA A 159 5.24 -40.47 -9.32
N LEU A 160 5.61 -41.74 -9.49
CA LEU A 160 6.28 -42.56 -8.49
C LEU A 160 7.54 -41.81 -7.99
N ILE A 161 7.60 -41.62 -6.67
CA ILE A 161 8.75 -41.08 -5.96
C ILE A 161 9.88 -42.12 -6.02
N PRO A 162 11.05 -41.85 -6.62
CA PRO A 162 12.21 -42.73 -6.45
C PRO A 162 12.80 -42.52 -5.04
N PRO A 163 13.16 -43.59 -4.32
CA PRO A 163 13.74 -43.44 -3.00
C PRO A 163 15.22 -43.03 -3.11
N ASN A 164 15.56 -42.04 -2.28
CA ASN A 164 16.84 -41.92 -1.58
C ASN A 164 18.04 -41.38 -2.37
N ARG A 165 18.38 -40.10 -2.12
CA ARG A 165 19.77 -39.72 -1.87
C ARG A 165 19.87 -38.53 -0.92
N ARG A 166 20.33 -38.84 0.29
CA ARG A 166 20.72 -37.93 1.38
C ARG A 166 21.86 -37.00 0.93
N MET A 167 21.75 -35.71 1.26
CA MET A 167 22.88 -34.77 1.52
C MET A 167 22.26 -33.51 2.17
N TRP A 168 22.16 -33.51 3.50
CA TRP A 168 22.97 -32.66 4.41
C TRP A 168 22.68 -31.16 4.26
N CYS A 169 21.76 -30.64 5.07
CA CYS A 169 21.79 -29.25 5.52
C CYS A 169 21.78 -29.25 7.05
N SER A 170 22.90 -28.78 7.60
CA SER A 170 23.33 -28.84 8.99
C SER A 170 22.45 -27.98 9.90
N THR A 171 22.05 -28.55 11.04
CA THR A 171 21.39 -27.86 12.14
C THR A 171 22.44 -27.19 13.04
N SER A 172 22.35 -25.87 13.20
CA SER A 172 23.09 -25.14 14.23
C SER A 172 22.26 -25.08 15.52
N ARG A 173 22.85 -25.51 16.63
CA ARG A 173 22.31 -25.51 17.98
C ARG A 173 22.79 -24.24 18.70
N THR A 174 21.87 -23.57 19.40
CA THR A 174 22.11 -22.36 20.20
C THR A 174 22.93 -22.68 21.46
N LEU A 175 23.80 -21.75 21.87
CA LEU A 175 24.33 -21.62 23.23
C LEU A 175 23.47 -20.61 24.00
#